data_AF-A0A383DBP5-F1
#
_entry.id   AF-A0A383DBP5-F1
#
_cell.length_a   1.000
_cell.length_b   1.000
_cell.length_c   1.000
_cell.angle_alpha   90.00
_cell.angle_beta   90.00
_cell.angle_gamma   90.00
#
_symmetry.space_group_name_H-M   'P 1'
#
loop_
_entity.id
_entity.type
_entity.pdbx_description
1 polymer ?
#
loop_
_entity_poly.entity_id
_entity_poly.type
_entity_poly.pdbx_seq_one_letter_code
_entity_poly.pdbx_strand_id
1 'polypeptide(L)'
;HREHVNTPKKVVEFADKLVFCQEHNIQITINIVMVPEMFEQFYEEALYFHSRDINVTLKPQSDPTASFVVDGYTEDQLKTLHNGMPQRGYTEDKRKVDRPHYKWRNKAVDNKYGKVPAHFEIEFTDKHGKKWYMDQAERFNAFNFNNFNGWECSSGYRSIIIREPDGTIKRSYSCHDEPLGQIETGFQLYDGPKICTTSACVSSADSKIPKRKPGNMIPLWTV
;
A
#
# COMPACT_ATOMS: atom_id res chain seq x y z
N HIS A 1 14.68 -8.22 -2.24
CA HIS A 1 15.95 -7.53 -2.52
C HIS A 1 16.65 -8.24 -3.68
N ARG A 2 16.74 -7.56 -4.83
CA ARG A 2 17.20 -8.13 -6.09
C ARG A 2 18.62 -8.65 -6.01
N GLU A 3 19.44 -8.04 -5.16
CA GLU A 3 20.79 -8.49 -4.79
C GLU A 3 20.80 -9.95 -4.28
N HIS A 4 19.69 -10.46 -3.73
CA HIS A 4 19.55 -11.83 -3.25
C HIS A 4 18.73 -12.73 -4.17
N VAL A 5 17.91 -12.16 -5.06
CA VAL A 5 17.06 -12.86 -6.03
C VAL A 5 17.54 -12.52 -7.46
N ASN A 6 18.81 -12.83 -7.72
CA ASN A 6 19.58 -12.31 -8.87
C ASN A 6 19.89 -13.32 -9.98
N THR A 7 19.27 -14.51 -9.95
CA THR A 7 19.40 -15.50 -11.03
C THR A 7 18.03 -16.06 -11.39
N PRO A 8 17.83 -16.57 -12.63
CA PRO A 8 16.54 -17.16 -13.02
C PRO A 8 16.08 -18.25 -12.05
N LYS A 9 16.99 -19.13 -11.62
CA LYS A 9 16.70 -20.18 -10.62
C LYS A 9 16.19 -19.58 -9.30
N LYS A 10 16.85 -18.56 -8.77
CA LYS A 10 16.45 -17.92 -7.50
C LYS A 10 15.11 -17.19 -7.62
N VAL A 11 14.84 -16.57 -8.78
CA VAL A 11 13.55 -15.92 -9.06
C VAL A 11 12.41 -16.95 -9.03
N VAL A 12 12.61 -18.12 -9.66
CA VAL A 12 11.64 -19.23 -9.64
C VAL A 12 11.45 -19.74 -8.21
N GLU A 13 12.53 -20.06 -7.50
CA GLU A 13 12.45 -20.55 -6.11
C GLU A 13 11.78 -19.55 -5.18
N PHE A 14 11.99 -18.25 -5.40
CA PHE A 14 11.32 -17.20 -4.65
C PHE A 14 9.82 -17.17 -4.97
N ALA A 15 9.44 -17.20 -6.25
CA ALA A 15 8.03 -17.25 -6.65
C ALA A 15 7.32 -18.49 -6.08
N ASP A 16 7.97 -19.65 -6.07
CA ASP A 16 7.41 -20.88 -5.51
C ASP A 16 7.12 -20.76 -4.00
N LYS A 17 8.01 -20.11 -3.24
CA LYS A 17 7.79 -19.80 -1.82
C LYS A 17 6.62 -18.84 -1.61
N LEU A 18 6.46 -17.84 -2.48
CA LEU A 18 5.34 -16.91 -2.42
C LEU A 18 4.01 -17.60 -2.73
N VAL A 19 3.98 -18.49 -3.72
CA VAL A 19 2.81 -19.33 -4.01
C VAL A 19 2.47 -20.22 -2.81
N PHE A 20 3.47 -20.85 -2.20
CA PHE A 20 3.28 -21.62 -0.98
C PHE A 20 2.64 -20.77 0.13
N CYS A 21 3.10 -19.54 0.35
CA CYS A 21 2.46 -18.62 1.30
C CYS A 21 0.98 -18.35 0.94
N GLN A 22 0.66 -18.12 -0.33
CA GLN A 22 -0.72 -17.93 -0.78
C GLN A 22 -1.59 -19.17 -0.50
N GLU A 23 -1.07 -20.37 -0.75
CA GLU A 23 -1.75 -21.63 -0.42
C GLU A 23 -2.04 -21.77 1.08
N HIS A 24 -1.20 -21.18 1.93
CA HIS A 24 -1.38 -21.11 3.38
C HIS A 24 -2.17 -19.88 3.86
N ASN A 25 -2.92 -19.26 2.95
CA ASN A 25 -3.81 -18.12 3.18
C ASN A 25 -3.06 -16.90 3.75
N ILE A 26 -1.86 -16.64 3.23
CA ILE A 26 -1.07 -15.43 3.46
C ILE A 26 -1.22 -14.55 2.23
N GLN A 27 -1.70 -13.31 2.42
CA GLN A 27 -1.81 -12.35 1.33
C GLN A 27 -0.41 -11.89 0.90
N ILE A 28 -0.14 -12.00 -0.40
CA ILE A 28 1.16 -11.64 -0.99
C ILE A 28 0.97 -10.59 -2.08
N THR A 29 1.74 -9.51 -1.96
CA THR A 29 1.94 -8.51 -3.01
C THR A 29 3.43 -8.15 -3.07
N ILE A 30 4.01 -8.16 -4.27
CA ILE A 30 5.40 -7.74 -4.50
C ILE A 30 5.39 -6.26 -4.89
N ASN A 31 6.17 -5.45 -4.19
CA ASN A 31 6.38 -4.05 -4.56
C ASN A 31 7.67 -3.92 -5.39
N ILE A 32 7.57 -3.35 -6.60
CA ILE A 32 8.72 -3.06 -7.45
C ILE A 32 8.81 -1.55 -7.65
N VAL A 33 9.94 -0.95 -7.26
CA VAL A 33 10.23 0.45 -7.56
C VAL A 33 10.67 0.54 -9.02
N MET A 34 9.87 1.25 -9.81
CA MET A 34 10.01 1.40 -11.25
C MET A 34 10.94 2.57 -11.56
N VAL A 35 12.24 2.33 -11.68
CA VAL A 35 13.20 3.39 -12.06
C VAL A 35 13.00 3.73 -13.56
N PRO A 36 12.85 5.01 -13.96
CA PRO A 36 12.53 5.39 -15.34
C PRO A 36 13.44 4.75 -16.40
N GLU A 37 14.75 4.73 -16.15
CA GLU A 37 15.76 4.21 -17.08
C GLU A 37 15.75 2.68 -17.18
N MET A 38 15.21 2.00 -16.18
CA MET A 38 15.18 0.54 -16.07
C MET A 38 13.74 -0.02 -16.16
N PHE A 39 12.79 0.83 -16.58
CA PHE A 39 11.37 0.56 -16.45
C PHE A 39 10.96 -0.73 -17.15
N GLU A 40 11.37 -0.92 -18.41
CA GLU A 40 10.99 -2.08 -19.22
C GLU A 40 11.49 -3.38 -18.60
N GLN A 41 12.76 -3.43 -18.19
CA GLN A 41 13.31 -4.60 -17.51
C GLN A 41 12.51 -4.93 -16.24
N PHE A 42 12.18 -3.91 -15.44
CA PHE A 42 11.46 -4.12 -14.18
C PHE A 42 10.00 -4.52 -14.42
N TYR A 43 9.43 -4.07 -15.53
CA TYR A 43 8.09 -4.43 -15.95
C TYR A 43 8.03 -5.88 -16.47
N GLU A 44 9.03 -6.34 -17.22
CA GLU A 44 9.17 -7.75 -17.60
C GLU A 44 9.29 -8.68 -16.37
N GLU A 45 10.08 -8.28 -15.36
CA GLU A 45 10.16 -9.00 -14.09
C GLU A 45 8.79 -9.03 -13.37
N ALA A 46 8.06 -7.90 -13.38
CA ALA A 46 6.71 -7.82 -12.82
C ALA A 46 5.75 -8.78 -13.54
N LEU A 47 5.83 -8.85 -14.88
CA LEU A 47 5.02 -9.76 -15.70
C LEU A 47 5.29 -11.23 -15.37
N TYR A 48 6.54 -11.61 -15.06
CA TYR A 48 6.85 -12.96 -14.61
C TYR A 48 6.06 -13.33 -13.34
N PHE A 49 6.13 -12.52 -12.29
CA PHE A 49 5.38 -12.79 -11.05
C PHE A 49 3.87 -12.72 -11.26
N HIS A 50 3.41 -11.77 -12.07
CA HIS A 50 1.99 -11.66 -12.42
C HIS A 50 1.47 -12.90 -13.14
N SER A 51 2.26 -13.49 -14.06
CA SER A 51 1.93 -14.74 -14.76
C SER A 51 1.84 -15.95 -13.84
N ARG A 52 2.41 -15.86 -12.64
CA ARG A 52 2.31 -16.85 -11.57
C ARG A 52 1.13 -16.59 -10.63
N ASP A 53 0.21 -15.69 -10.99
CA ASP A 53 -0.90 -15.22 -10.15
C ASP A 53 -0.41 -14.66 -8.80
N ILE A 54 0.69 -13.92 -8.83
CA ILE A 54 1.20 -13.18 -7.68
C ILE A 54 0.92 -11.70 -7.95
N ASN A 55 0.30 -11.03 -6.98
CA ASN A 55 0.04 -9.61 -7.10
C ASN A 55 1.36 -8.83 -7.13
N VAL A 56 1.45 -7.85 -8.02
CA VAL A 56 2.60 -6.93 -8.12
C VAL A 56 2.07 -5.50 -8.08
N THR A 57 2.76 -4.62 -7.35
CA THR A 57 2.51 -3.19 -7.32
C THR A 57 3.70 -2.47 -7.95
N LEU A 58 3.43 -1.69 -8.99
CA LEU A 58 4.41 -0.85 -9.65
C LEU A 58 4.49 0.47 -8.90
N LYS A 59 5.56 0.68 -8.14
CA LYS A 59 5.77 1.93 -7.41
C LYS A 59 6.60 2.89 -8.25
N PRO A 60 6.16 4.15 -8.47
CA PRO A 60 7.08 5.14 -8.98
C PRO A 60 8.24 5.34 -7.99
N GLN A 61 9.42 5.65 -8.52
CA GLN A 61 10.59 6.01 -7.75
C GLN A 61 10.33 7.38 -7.10
N SER A 62 10.48 7.43 -5.79
CA SER A 62 10.51 8.70 -5.06
C SER A 62 11.93 9.24 -5.01
N ASP A 63 12.06 10.56 -4.82
CA ASP A 63 13.32 11.18 -4.50
C ASP A 63 13.90 10.62 -3.17
N PRO A 64 15.20 10.82 -2.87
CA PRO A 64 15.83 10.26 -1.66
C PRO A 64 15.16 10.64 -0.34
N THR A 65 14.41 11.76 -0.30
CA THR A 65 13.66 12.19 0.89
C THR A 65 12.23 11.63 0.94
N ALA A 66 11.81 10.92 -0.10
CA ALA A 66 10.45 10.43 -0.30
C ALA A 66 9.38 11.53 -0.26
N SER A 67 9.73 12.73 -0.74
CA SER A 67 8.86 13.89 -0.78
C SER A 67 8.07 13.99 -2.09
N PHE A 68 8.62 13.52 -3.21
CA PHE A 68 7.95 13.52 -4.52
C PHE A 68 8.40 12.35 -5.40
N VAL A 69 7.64 12.08 -6.47
CA VAL A 69 8.00 11.14 -7.54
C VAL A 69 9.02 11.81 -8.46
N VAL A 70 10.09 11.11 -8.81
CA VAL A 70 11.14 11.66 -9.71
C VAL A 70 10.59 11.92 -11.12
N ASP A 71 11.18 12.90 -11.81
CA ASP A 71 10.92 13.15 -13.22
C ASP A 71 11.53 12.04 -14.12
N GLY A 72 11.25 12.10 -15.43
CA GLY A 72 11.88 11.22 -16.43
C GLY A 72 11.00 10.07 -16.94
N TYR A 73 9.81 9.87 -16.37
CA TYR A 73 8.84 8.93 -16.91
C TYR A 73 8.25 9.40 -18.24
N THR A 74 8.14 8.49 -19.20
CA THR A 74 7.34 8.73 -20.41
C THR A 74 5.84 8.68 -20.09
N GLU A 75 5.01 9.24 -20.97
CA GLU A 75 3.55 9.17 -20.81
C GLU A 75 3.03 7.72 -20.71
N ASP A 76 3.62 6.80 -21.47
CA ASP A 76 3.20 5.39 -21.46
C ASP A 76 3.65 4.65 -20.20
N GLN A 77 4.82 5.02 -19.65
CA GLN A 77 5.24 4.54 -18.33
C GLN A 77 4.28 5.03 -17.24
N LEU A 78 3.86 6.30 -17.28
CA LEU A 78 2.87 6.85 -16.34
C LEU A 78 1.52 6.13 -16.48
N LYS A 79 1.02 5.91 -17.70
CA LYS A 79 -0.21 5.12 -17.93
C LYS A 79 -0.08 3.71 -17.34
N THR A 80 1.08 3.08 -17.49
CA THR A 80 1.36 1.75 -16.93
C THR A 80 1.41 1.78 -15.40
N LEU A 81 2.02 2.80 -14.78
CA LEU A 81 1.99 3.00 -13.33
C LEU A 81 0.56 3.21 -12.81
N HIS A 82 -0.27 3.95 -13.56
CA HIS A 82 -1.65 4.26 -13.17
C HIS A 82 -2.61 3.08 -13.30
N ASN A 83 -2.43 2.23 -14.31
CA ASN A 83 -3.44 1.23 -14.69
C ASN A 83 -2.92 -0.22 -14.68
N GLY A 84 -1.62 -0.42 -14.62
CA GLY A 84 -0.98 -1.73 -14.63
C GLY A 84 -1.20 -2.51 -13.33
N MET A 85 -1.08 -3.83 -13.46
CA MET A 85 -1.06 -4.82 -12.38
C MET A 85 -2.16 -4.63 -11.31
N PRO A 86 -3.45 -4.55 -11.71
CA PRO A 86 -4.53 -4.40 -10.75
C PRO A 86 -4.59 -5.62 -9.82
N GLN A 87 -4.80 -5.39 -8.52
CA GLN A 87 -4.79 -6.51 -7.57
C GLN A 87 -5.97 -7.45 -7.80
N ARG A 88 -5.71 -8.73 -7.61
CA ARG A 88 -6.67 -9.82 -7.76
C ARG A 88 -6.67 -10.70 -6.52
N GLY A 89 -7.80 -11.36 -6.28
CA GLY A 89 -7.97 -12.33 -5.19
C GLY A 89 -7.23 -13.66 -5.41
N TYR A 90 -5.95 -13.60 -5.79
CA TYR A 90 -5.16 -14.79 -6.12
C TYR A 90 -4.91 -15.68 -4.90
N THR A 91 -4.73 -15.09 -3.72
CA THR A 91 -4.60 -15.83 -2.47
C THR A 91 -5.87 -16.61 -2.17
N GLU A 92 -7.03 -15.97 -2.36
CA GLU A 92 -8.33 -16.58 -2.14
C GLU A 92 -8.63 -17.73 -3.10
N ASP A 93 -8.12 -17.65 -4.33
CA ASP A 93 -8.22 -18.70 -5.35
C ASP A 93 -7.29 -19.89 -5.04
N LYS A 94 -6.09 -19.62 -4.50
CA LYS A 94 -5.05 -20.64 -4.25
C LYS A 94 -5.11 -21.29 -2.87
N ARG A 95 -5.71 -20.65 -1.86
CA ARG A 95 -5.63 -21.11 -0.47
C ARG A 95 -6.16 -22.54 -0.33
N LYS A 96 -5.38 -23.38 0.37
CA LYS A 96 -5.72 -24.76 0.74
C LYS A 96 -6.15 -24.88 2.20
N VAL A 97 -6.04 -23.78 2.95
CA VAL A 97 -6.41 -23.70 4.36
C VAL A 97 -7.45 -22.59 4.56
N ASP A 98 -8.37 -22.81 5.48
CA ASP A 98 -9.31 -21.78 5.93
C ASP A 98 -8.74 -21.05 7.15
N ARG A 99 -8.89 -19.72 7.19
CA ARG A 99 -8.53 -18.89 8.35
C ARG A 99 -9.65 -17.89 8.60
N PRO A 100 -9.82 -17.42 9.85
CA PRO A 100 -10.77 -16.36 10.15
C PRO A 100 -10.57 -15.17 9.22
N HIS A 101 -11.64 -14.77 8.54
CA HIS A 101 -11.62 -13.65 7.61
C HIS A 101 -12.47 -12.51 8.17
N TYR A 102 -11.88 -11.32 8.30
CA TYR A 102 -12.60 -10.13 8.70
C TYR A 102 -13.46 -9.63 7.54
N LYS A 103 -14.79 -9.64 7.71
CA LYS A 103 -15.73 -9.14 6.69
C LYS A 103 -15.80 -7.62 6.77
N TRP A 104 -15.03 -6.93 5.95
CA TRP A 104 -14.97 -5.47 5.96
C TRP A 104 -15.79 -4.79 4.85
N ARG A 105 -16.21 -5.53 3.81
CA ARG A 105 -17.11 -5.02 2.77
C ARG A 105 -17.97 -6.12 2.13
N ASN A 106 -18.93 -5.69 1.33
CA ASN A 106 -19.81 -6.59 0.57
C ASN A 106 -19.04 -7.26 -0.58
N LYS A 107 -19.13 -8.60 -0.67
CA LYS A 107 -18.50 -9.42 -1.73
C LYS A 107 -18.88 -9.00 -3.15
N ALA A 108 -20.05 -8.36 -3.33
CA ALA A 108 -20.50 -7.87 -4.63
C ALA A 108 -19.57 -6.82 -5.25
N VAL A 109 -18.75 -6.13 -4.44
CA VAL A 109 -17.75 -5.16 -4.90
C VAL A 109 -16.61 -5.85 -5.66
N ASP A 110 -16.22 -7.05 -5.21
CA ASP A 110 -15.02 -7.76 -5.71
C ASP A 110 -15.31 -8.50 -7.03
N ASN A 111 -16.54 -8.96 -7.22
CA ASN A 111 -16.95 -9.86 -8.31
C ASN A 111 -17.09 -9.21 -9.71
N LYS A 112 -16.66 -7.96 -9.89
CA LYS A 112 -16.88 -7.23 -11.14
C LYS A 112 -15.84 -7.51 -12.25
N TYR A 113 -14.76 -8.24 -11.98
CA TYR A 113 -13.54 -8.23 -12.83
C TYR A 113 -13.05 -9.58 -13.39
N GLY A 114 -13.96 -10.51 -13.71
CA GLY A 114 -13.61 -11.76 -14.41
C GLY A 114 -13.50 -12.98 -13.48
N LYS A 115 -12.72 -14.00 -13.88
CA LYS A 115 -12.63 -15.30 -13.18
C LYS A 115 -12.05 -15.17 -11.77
N VAL A 116 -11.00 -14.37 -11.61
CA VAL A 116 -10.45 -14.01 -10.29
C VAL A 116 -10.96 -12.62 -9.92
N PRO A 117 -11.69 -12.47 -8.80
CA PRO A 117 -12.22 -11.17 -8.34
C PRO A 117 -11.14 -10.12 -8.15
N ALA A 118 -11.50 -8.84 -8.22
CA ALA A 118 -10.61 -7.76 -7.82
C ALA A 118 -10.38 -7.77 -6.30
N HIS A 119 -9.19 -7.38 -5.89
CA HIS A 119 -8.85 -7.23 -4.48
C HIS A 119 -8.64 -5.76 -4.15
N PHE A 120 -9.62 -5.10 -3.54
CA PHE A 120 -9.46 -3.72 -3.07
C PHE A 120 -8.89 -3.64 -1.66
N GLU A 121 -8.03 -2.66 -1.40
CA GLU A 121 -7.41 -2.39 -0.09
C GLU A 121 -7.92 -1.12 0.58
N ILE A 122 -8.40 -0.16 -0.21
CA ILE A 122 -8.81 1.17 0.24
C ILE A 122 -10.30 1.38 -0.06
N GLU A 123 -11.02 1.92 0.90
CA GLU A 123 -12.37 2.46 0.72
C GLU A 123 -12.33 3.99 0.91
N PHE A 124 -12.94 4.70 -0.03
CA PHE A 124 -13.23 6.12 0.09
C PHE A 124 -14.70 6.31 0.34
N THR A 125 -15.04 7.33 1.11
CA THR A 125 -16.42 7.80 1.22
C THR A 125 -16.47 9.27 0.81
N ASP A 126 -17.28 9.59 -0.20
CA ASP A 126 -17.46 10.98 -0.61
C ASP A 126 -18.39 11.76 0.34
N LYS A 127 -18.57 13.05 0.07
CA LYS A 127 -19.42 13.94 0.90
C LYS A 127 -20.90 13.53 0.93
N HIS A 128 -21.35 12.65 0.04
CA HIS A 128 -22.71 12.13 -0.01
C HIS A 128 -22.84 10.74 0.63
N GLY A 129 -21.76 10.21 1.21
CA GLY A 129 -21.75 8.86 1.78
C GLY A 129 -21.57 7.74 0.75
N LYS A 130 -21.31 8.06 -0.53
CA LYS A 130 -21.08 7.03 -1.54
C LYS A 130 -19.65 6.50 -1.42
N LYS A 131 -19.56 5.16 -1.47
CA LYS A 131 -18.32 4.41 -1.33
C LYS A 131 -17.62 4.21 -2.68
N TRP A 132 -16.30 4.34 -2.68
CA TRP A 132 -15.40 4.05 -3.80
C TRP A 132 -14.25 3.18 -3.32
N TYR A 133 -13.59 2.48 -4.25
CA TYR A 133 -12.57 1.48 -3.89
C TYR A 133 -11.32 1.61 -4.74
N MET A 134 -10.18 1.32 -4.12
CA MET A 134 -8.88 1.26 -4.78
C MET A 134 -8.08 0.07 -4.27
N ASP A 135 -7.34 -0.56 -5.17
CA ASP A 135 -6.67 -1.84 -4.99
C ASP A 135 -5.31 -1.76 -4.31
N GLN A 136 -4.63 -0.62 -4.41
CA GLN A 136 -3.31 -0.43 -3.83
C GLN A 136 -3.22 0.96 -3.20
N ALA A 137 -2.75 1.04 -1.96
CA ALA A 137 -2.45 2.34 -1.34
C ALA A 137 -1.37 3.11 -2.12
N GLU A 138 -0.43 2.43 -2.76
CA GLU A 138 0.62 3.04 -3.57
C GLU A 138 0.08 3.88 -4.73
N ARG A 139 -1.11 3.58 -5.24
CA ARG A 139 -1.76 4.40 -6.27
C ARG A 139 -2.07 5.81 -5.80
N PHE A 140 -2.14 6.07 -4.49
CA PHE A 140 -2.19 7.43 -3.98
C PHE A 140 -1.01 8.27 -4.46
N ASN A 141 0.20 7.70 -4.50
CA ASN A 141 1.38 8.41 -4.97
C ASN A 141 1.33 8.59 -6.50
N ALA A 142 0.92 7.55 -7.22
CA ALA A 142 0.85 7.59 -8.68
C ALA A 142 -0.18 8.62 -9.18
N PHE A 143 -1.33 8.74 -8.51
CA PHE A 143 -2.38 9.71 -8.84
C PHE A 143 -2.22 11.08 -8.15
N ASN A 144 -1.15 11.28 -7.38
CA ASN A 144 -0.94 12.49 -6.57
C ASN A 144 -2.12 12.78 -5.61
N PHE A 145 -2.77 11.73 -5.11
CA PHE A 145 -3.90 11.78 -4.19
C PHE A 145 -3.46 11.51 -2.73
N ASN A 146 -2.25 11.95 -2.38
CA ASN A 146 -1.62 11.69 -1.08
C ASN A 146 -1.43 12.96 -0.22
N ASN A 147 -1.91 14.12 -0.68
CA ASN A 147 -1.90 15.35 0.11
C ASN A 147 -3.14 15.43 1.02
N PHE A 148 -2.91 15.16 2.30
CA PHE A 148 -3.93 15.22 3.35
C PHE A 148 -3.70 16.40 4.31
N ASN A 149 -2.93 17.42 3.92
CA ASN A 149 -2.71 18.59 4.77
C ASN A 149 -4.05 19.19 5.22
N GLY A 150 -4.19 19.45 6.52
CA GLY A 150 -5.42 19.94 7.14
C GLY A 150 -6.47 18.85 7.43
N TRP A 151 -6.26 17.59 7.05
CA TRP A 151 -7.19 16.50 7.36
C TRP A 151 -6.98 15.95 8.77
N GLU A 152 -8.05 15.50 9.41
CA GLU A 152 -7.96 14.68 10.62
C GLU A 152 -7.38 13.31 10.25
N CYS A 153 -6.39 12.85 11.02
CA CYS A 153 -5.69 11.59 10.81
C CYS A 153 -5.59 10.83 12.12
N SER A 154 -5.89 9.53 12.12
CA SER A 154 -5.77 8.69 13.33
C SER A 154 -4.38 8.06 13.52
N SER A 155 -3.38 8.44 12.72
CA SER A 155 -1.99 7.96 12.90
C SER A 155 -1.39 8.52 14.19
N GLY A 156 -0.66 7.69 14.93
CA GLY A 156 -0.18 8.02 16.29
C GLY A 156 -1.20 7.80 17.40
N TYR A 157 -2.49 7.65 17.05
CA TYR A 157 -3.53 7.18 17.97
C TYR A 157 -3.77 5.68 17.84
N ARG A 158 -3.84 5.18 16.59
CA ARG A 158 -4.15 3.77 16.27
C ARG A 158 -2.99 3.00 15.62
N SER A 159 -1.92 3.70 15.31
CA SER A 159 -0.77 3.16 14.59
C SER A 159 0.49 3.90 14.97
N ILE A 160 1.61 3.21 14.83
CA ILE A 160 2.95 3.74 14.96
C ILE A 160 3.83 3.14 13.87
N ILE A 161 4.97 3.79 13.65
CA ILE A 161 6.11 3.15 13.00
C ILE A 161 7.25 3.07 14.00
N ILE A 162 8.07 2.04 13.83
CA ILE A 162 9.35 1.90 14.51
C ILE A 162 10.41 2.20 13.45
N ARG A 163 11.27 3.19 13.71
CA ARG A 163 12.43 3.47 12.88
C ARG A 163 13.54 2.51 13.24
N GLU A 164 14.15 1.94 12.22
CA GLU A 164 15.34 1.11 12.36
C GLU A 164 16.54 1.86 11.75
N PRO A 165 17.75 1.73 12.33
CA PRO A 165 18.08 0.87 13.47
C PRO A 165 17.89 1.53 14.86
N ASP A 166 17.45 2.78 14.94
CA ASP A 166 17.48 3.58 16.19
C ASP A 166 16.36 3.26 17.20
N GLY A 167 15.31 2.55 16.79
CA GLY A 167 14.15 2.21 17.62
C GLY A 167 13.22 3.39 17.90
N THR A 168 13.38 4.53 17.19
CA THR A 168 12.55 5.71 17.39
C THR A 168 11.11 5.44 16.97
N ILE A 169 10.15 5.76 17.85
CA ILE A 169 8.72 5.60 17.56
C ILE A 169 8.19 6.90 16.99
N LYS A 170 7.59 6.84 15.79
CA LYS A 170 6.87 7.98 15.20
C LYS A 170 5.44 7.60 14.91
N ARG A 171 4.58 8.61 14.78
CA ARG A 171 3.18 8.39 14.37
C ARG A 171 3.03 7.83 12.95
N SER A 172 3.98 8.11 12.06
CA SER A 172 3.98 7.73 10.63
C SER A 172 5.39 7.91 10.05
N TYR A 173 5.67 7.24 8.93
CA TYR A 173 6.90 7.40 8.16
C TYR A 173 7.00 8.76 7.47
N SER A 174 5.92 9.24 6.87
CA SER A 174 5.93 10.50 6.12
C SER A 174 5.79 11.74 7.01
N CYS A 175 5.31 11.58 8.25
CA CYS A 175 5.05 12.71 9.12
C CYS A 175 6.31 13.37 9.68
N HIS A 176 6.34 14.70 9.63
CA HIS A 176 7.39 15.55 10.20
C HIS A 176 7.19 15.88 11.68
N ASP A 177 6.14 15.33 12.32
CA ASP A 177 5.94 15.46 13.77
C ASP A 177 7.12 14.89 14.56
N GLU A 178 7.29 15.42 15.77
CA GLU A 178 8.24 14.89 16.75
C GLU A 178 7.97 13.41 17.06
N PRO A 179 9.01 12.63 17.36
CA PRO A 179 8.85 11.26 17.85
C PRO A 179 7.90 11.16 19.04
N LEU A 180 7.17 10.05 19.11
CA LEU A 180 6.28 9.70 20.22
C LEU A 180 7.05 9.11 21.42
N GLY A 181 8.32 8.75 21.20
CA GLY A 181 9.21 8.12 22.16
C GLY A 181 10.12 7.11 21.47
N GLN A 182 10.58 6.11 22.22
CA GLN A 182 11.53 5.11 21.75
C GLN A 182 11.14 3.71 22.29
N ILE A 183 11.45 2.66 21.54
CA ILE A 183 10.97 1.30 21.84
C ILE A 183 11.47 0.71 23.17
N GLU A 184 12.68 1.08 23.60
CA GLU A 184 13.36 0.64 24.82
C GLU A 184 13.06 1.52 26.04
N THR A 185 12.92 2.84 25.84
CA THR A 185 12.68 3.79 26.96
C THR A 185 11.21 4.13 27.16
N GLY A 186 10.35 3.70 26.24
CA GLY A 186 8.92 3.94 26.26
C GLY A 186 8.47 5.05 25.30
N PHE A 187 7.18 5.01 24.97
CA PHE A 187 6.53 5.97 24.09
C PHE A 187 5.07 6.16 24.51
N GLN A 188 4.48 7.28 24.11
CA GLN A 188 3.09 7.60 24.38
C GLN A 188 2.34 7.83 23.07
N LEU A 189 1.27 7.06 22.87
CA LEU A 189 0.34 7.32 21.78
C LEU A 189 -0.41 8.62 22.04
N TYR A 190 -0.85 9.25 20.96
CA TYR A 190 -1.81 10.34 21.07
C TYR A 190 -3.09 9.87 21.76
N ASP A 191 -3.76 10.80 22.41
CA ASP A 191 -5.06 10.62 23.06
C ASP A 191 -6.23 10.61 22.06
N GLY A 192 -5.98 10.97 20.81
CA GLY A 192 -6.96 10.96 19.74
C GLY A 192 -6.37 11.40 18.39
N PRO A 193 -7.21 11.47 17.34
CA PRO A 193 -6.80 11.94 16.02
C PRO A 193 -6.16 13.34 16.06
N LYS A 194 -5.18 13.56 15.18
CA LYS A 194 -4.51 14.86 15.03
C LYS A 194 -4.68 15.39 13.61
N ILE A 195 -4.58 16.71 13.46
CA ILE A 195 -4.57 17.34 12.15
C ILE A 195 -3.24 17.02 11.44
N CYS A 196 -3.34 16.62 10.18
CA CYS A 196 -2.18 16.36 9.34
C CYS A 196 -1.56 17.69 8.90
N THR A 197 -0.27 17.86 9.17
CA THR A 197 0.52 19.04 8.79
C THR A 197 1.47 18.74 7.62
N THR A 198 1.60 17.46 7.24
CA THR A 198 2.48 17.00 6.15
C THR A 198 1.84 17.26 4.79
N SER A 199 2.65 17.70 3.82
CA SER A 199 2.22 18.00 2.44
C SER A 199 1.96 16.75 1.59
N ALA A 200 2.62 15.62 1.88
CA ALA A 200 2.43 14.36 1.18
C ALA A 200 2.57 13.14 2.12
N CYS A 201 1.66 12.17 2.01
CA CYS A 201 1.68 10.92 2.76
C CYS A 201 2.03 9.75 1.82
N VAL A 202 3.34 9.50 1.65
CA VAL A 202 3.86 8.56 0.66
C VAL A 202 3.95 7.11 1.12
N SER A 203 3.87 6.88 2.43
CA SER A 203 3.93 5.55 3.04
C SER A 203 2.59 4.83 2.89
N SER A 204 2.59 3.66 2.24
CA SER A 204 1.34 2.92 1.99
C SER A 204 0.66 2.43 3.27
N ALA A 205 1.43 2.06 4.29
CA ALA A 205 0.90 1.72 5.61
C ALA A 205 0.16 2.93 6.21
N ASP A 206 0.75 4.12 6.10
CA ASP A 206 0.16 5.34 6.63
C ASP A 206 -1.04 5.79 5.80
N SER A 207 -1.01 5.65 4.46
CA SER A 207 -2.13 6.00 3.58
C SER A 207 -3.39 5.19 3.87
N LYS A 208 -3.24 3.93 4.33
CA LYS A 208 -4.33 3.03 4.77
C LYS A 208 -4.96 3.44 6.10
N ILE A 209 -4.31 4.30 6.89
CA ILE A 209 -4.87 4.79 8.16
C ILE A 209 -6.00 5.78 7.88
N PRO A 210 -7.13 5.69 8.60
CA PRO A 210 -8.27 6.56 8.37
C PRO A 210 -7.94 8.07 8.43
N LYS A 211 -8.44 8.79 7.43
CA LYS A 211 -8.31 10.25 7.30
C LYS A 211 -9.64 10.85 6.90
N ARG A 212 -9.96 12.04 7.44
CA ARG A 212 -11.20 12.75 7.17
C ARG A 212 -10.97 14.24 7.00
N LYS A 213 -11.59 14.83 5.99
CA LYS A 213 -11.62 16.28 5.84
C LYS A 213 -12.42 16.91 7.00
N PRO A 214 -11.91 17.97 7.66
CA PRO A 214 -12.61 18.57 8.80
C PRO A 214 -14.02 19.02 8.44
N GLY A 215 -14.94 18.91 9.39
CA GLY A 215 -16.36 19.27 9.21
C GLY A 215 -17.20 18.22 8.47
N ASN A 216 -16.63 17.09 8.07
CA ASN A 216 -17.41 15.97 7.56
C ASN A 216 -18.06 15.19 8.73
N MET A 217 -19.37 14.96 8.65
CA MET A 217 -20.16 14.26 9.67
C MET A 217 -19.99 12.74 9.63
N ILE A 218 -19.41 12.20 8.56
CA ILE A 218 -19.11 10.76 8.45
C ILE A 218 -18.05 10.40 9.52
N PRO A 219 -18.24 9.32 10.29
CA PRO A 219 -17.25 8.88 11.27
C PRO A 219 -15.88 8.66 10.63
N LEU A 220 -14.80 9.01 11.35
CA LEU A 220 -13.43 8.83 10.86
C LEU A 220 -13.11 7.35 10.59
N TRP A 221 -13.68 6.43 11.35
CA TRP A 221 -13.70 4.99 11.05
C TRP A 221 -14.98 4.35 11.59
N THR A 222 -15.30 3.17 11.08
CA THR A 222 -16.32 2.28 11.65
C THR A 222 -15.63 1.20 12.50
N VAL A 223 -16.25 0.82 13.61
CA VAL A 223 -15.85 -0.33 14.45
C VAL A 223 -16.43 -1.63 13.91
#